data_AF-A0A1M3J591-F1
#
_entry.id   AF-A0A1M3J591-F1
#
_cell.length_a   1.000
_cell.length_b   1.000
_cell.length_c   1.000
_cell.angle_alpha   90.00
_cell.angle_beta   90.00
_cell.angle_gamma   90.00
#
_symmetry.space_group_name_H-M   'P 1'
#
loop_
_entity.id
_entity.type
_entity.pdbx_description
1 polymer ?
#
loop_
_entity_poly.entity_id
_entity_poly.type
_entity_poly.pdbx_seq_one_letter_code
_entity_poly.pdbx_strand_id
1 'polypeptide(L)'
;MHFFNTFKKLIFILILTIGYKEATFACDGLVEKEGTKIIKIAVKGINEFAQKFEEYLKVYPNSLLLTDGDGVYTRVSYPSPESDATPCPRGDMPAYLAYLHEERNIRMILSSAWDKPQETFARVERHHLGPTFDLHKPLEEGMKKFGNNTYIYVKKGNVISVKDINKDTIYFRQKALAPSIILGEDFCCDQLLFIDDSKENREDFEEYIRKTPLFLKLKQIVIFAIPVLKGQILEADKISEAHLPASYKEKWTLSCEKKTASAKTAEQTEKKDSILRRSSGACGLEEANTSSLKSSNDSIIAGST
;
A
#
# COMPACT_ATOMS: atom_id res chain seq x y z
N MET A 1 56.01 -6.20 -11.45
CA MET A 1 55.21 -5.29 -12.33
C MET A 1 53.81 -5.82 -12.71
N HIS A 2 53.51 -7.12 -12.62
CA HIS A 2 52.19 -7.65 -13.01
C HIS A 2 51.04 -7.35 -12.03
N PHE A 3 51.31 -7.27 -10.73
CA PHE A 3 50.28 -7.14 -9.68
C PHE A 3 49.54 -5.78 -9.70
N PHE A 4 50.26 -4.71 -10.06
CA PHE A 4 49.72 -3.34 -10.08
C PHE A 4 48.70 -3.13 -11.21
N ASN A 5 48.84 -3.86 -12.34
CA ASN A 5 47.91 -3.78 -13.45
C ASN A 5 46.62 -4.57 -13.19
N THR A 6 46.67 -5.65 -12.41
CA THR A 6 45.48 -6.42 -12.04
C THR A 6 44.61 -5.67 -11.04
N PHE A 7 45.22 -4.98 -10.06
CA PHE A 7 44.51 -4.19 -9.07
C PHE A 7 43.78 -2.98 -9.67
N LYS A 8 44.42 -2.27 -10.62
CA LYS A 8 43.76 -1.18 -11.37
C LYS A 8 42.56 -1.67 -12.19
N LYS A 9 42.65 -2.86 -12.82
CA LYS A 9 41.53 -3.44 -13.56
C LYS A 9 40.36 -3.81 -12.64
N LEU A 10 40.62 -4.35 -11.45
CA LEU A 10 39.60 -4.67 -10.46
C LEU A 10 38.88 -3.42 -9.92
N ILE A 11 39.61 -2.35 -9.64
CA ILE A 11 39.01 -1.07 -9.22
C ILE A 11 38.17 -0.46 -10.34
N PHE A 12 38.66 -0.52 -11.59
CA PHE A 12 37.93 0.03 -12.73
C PHE A 12 36.63 -0.76 -13.01
N ILE A 13 36.66 -2.08 -12.86
CA ILE A 13 35.47 -2.92 -12.94
C ILE A 13 34.51 -2.57 -11.79
N LEU A 14 34.98 -2.43 -10.55
CA LEU A 14 34.14 -2.06 -9.40
C LEU A 14 33.47 -0.68 -9.58
N ILE A 15 34.22 0.31 -10.08
CA ILE A 15 33.68 1.65 -10.41
C ILE A 15 32.65 1.56 -11.53
N LEU A 16 32.88 0.71 -12.54
CA LEU A 16 31.90 0.45 -13.59
C LEU A 16 30.65 -0.27 -13.05
N THR A 17 30.77 -1.21 -12.10
CA THR A 17 29.60 -1.89 -11.51
C THR A 17 28.80 -0.99 -10.58
N ILE A 18 29.46 -0.09 -9.84
CA ILE A 18 28.81 0.93 -9.01
C ILE A 18 28.13 1.96 -9.93
N GLY A 19 28.83 2.43 -10.97
CA GLY A 19 28.28 3.31 -11.99
C GLY A 19 27.12 2.68 -12.77
N TYR A 20 27.09 1.37 -12.99
CA TYR A 20 25.98 0.67 -13.65
C TYR A 20 24.77 0.46 -12.72
N LYS A 21 25.01 0.29 -11.41
CA LYS A 21 23.94 0.30 -10.40
C LYS A 21 23.37 1.70 -10.15
N GLU A 22 24.15 2.75 -10.37
CA GLU A 22 23.67 4.14 -10.32
C GLU A 22 23.06 4.59 -11.67
N ALA A 23 23.51 4.03 -12.81
CA ALA A 23 22.95 4.34 -14.13
C ALA A 23 21.62 3.62 -14.44
N THR A 24 21.19 2.67 -13.60
CA THR A 24 19.82 2.13 -13.66
C THR A 24 18.78 3.05 -13.01
N PHE A 25 19.19 4.21 -12.50
CA PHE A 25 18.32 5.25 -11.93
C PHE A 25 18.15 6.52 -12.78
N ALA A 26 18.59 6.51 -14.04
CA ALA A 26 18.37 7.64 -14.94
C ALA A 26 17.13 7.41 -15.83
N CYS A 27 16.00 8.00 -15.44
CA CYS A 27 14.87 8.21 -16.35
C CYS A 27 14.24 9.58 -16.09
N ASP A 28 15.03 10.65 -16.30
CA ASP A 28 14.48 11.98 -16.55
C ASP A 28 14.06 12.06 -18.02
N GLY A 29 12.92 11.44 -18.34
CA GLY A 29 12.29 11.51 -19.65
C GLY A 29 11.22 12.59 -19.66
N LEU A 30 11.38 13.62 -20.49
CA LEU A 30 10.34 14.57 -20.81
C LEU A 30 9.60 14.06 -22.06
N VAL A 31 8.31 13.73 -21.94
CA VAL A 31 7.48 13.40 -23.10
C VAL A 31 6.30 14.37 -23.12
N GLU A 32 6.33 15.30 -24.05
CA GLU A 32 5.24 16.24 -24.33
C GLU A 32 4.36 15.65 -25.43
N LYS A 33 3.11 15.34 -25.10
CA LYS A 33 2.08 14.93 -26.07
C LYS A 33 0.77 15.59 -25.67
N GLU A 34 0.15 16.30 -26.61
CA GLU A 34 -1.21 16.87 -26.47
C GLU A 34 -1.38 17.95 -25.39
N GLY A 35 -0.33 18.72 -25.10
CA GLY A 35 -0.35 19.83 -24.13
C GLY A 35 -0.15 19.41 -22.66
N THR A 36 -0.29 18.12 -22.36
CA THR A 36 0.05 17.55 -21.05
C THR A 36 1.49 17.05 -21.04
N LYS A 37 2.29 17.55 -20.09
CA LYS A 37 3.69 17.16 -19.93
C LYS A 37 3.83 15.99 -18.95
N ILE A 38 4.43 14.88 -19.36
CA ILE A 38 4.80 13.78 -18.44
C ILE A 38 6.27 13.93 -18.05
N ILE A 39 6.54 13.97 -16.75
CA ILE A 39 7.88 13.97 -16.16
C ILE A 39 8.04 12.72 -15.29
N LYS A 40 9.14 12.00 -15.49
CA LYS A 40 9.52 10.85 -14.68
C LYS A 40 10.68 11.25 -13.79
N ILE A 41 10.63 10.84 -12.52
CA ILE A 41 11.62 11.22 -11.51
C ILE A 41 11.94 10.00 -10.68
N ALA A 42 13.21 9.63 -10.63
CA ALA A 42 13.70 8.66 -9.68
C ALA A 42 14.14 9.39 -8.41
N VAL A 43 13.75 8.87 -7.24
CA VAL A 43 14.18 9.38 -5.94
C VAL A 43 14.84 8.26 -5.13
N LYS A 44 15.74 8.62 -4.22
CA LYS A 44 16.51 7.67 -3.40
C LYS A 44 15.76 7.17 -2.17
N GLY A 45 14.67 7.83 -1.79
CA GLY A 45 13.85 7.49 -0.62
C GLY A 45 12.75 8.52 -0.41
N ILE A 46 11.95 8.34 0.64
CA ILE A 46 10.75 9.17 0.83
C ILE A 46 11.09 10.64 1.20
N ASN A 47 12.27 10.93 1.75
CA ASN A 47 12.68 12.31 2.04
C ASN A 47 12.90 13.11 0.76
N GLU A 48 13.57 12.50 -0.23
CA GLU A 48 13.77 13.14 -1.53
C GLU A 48 12.45 13.21 -2.31
N PHE A 49 11.57 12.22 -2.16
CA PHE A 49 10.19 12.33 -2.63
C PHE A 49 9.50 13.56 -2.03
N ALA A 50 9.51 13.74 -0.71
CA ALA A 50 8.86 14.87 -0.04
C ALA A 50 9.40 16.22 -0.54
N GLN A 51 10.73 16.34 -0.68
CA GLN A 51 11.38 17.53 -1.24
C GLN A 51 10.88 17.83 -2.65
N LYS A 52 10.94 16.85 -3.55
CA LYS A 52 10.53 17.02 -4.94
C LYS A 52 9.03 17.27 -5.06
N PHE A 53 8.22 16.57 -4.29
CA PHE A 53 6.78 16.76 -4.23
C PHE A 53 6.42 18.21 -3.90
N GLU A 54 7.04 18.79 -2.87
CA GLU A 54 6.86 20.20 -2.47
C GLU A 54 7.36 21.18 -3.55
N GLU A 55 8.43 20.86 -4.28
CA GLU A 55 8.87 21.65 -5.43
C GLU A 55 7.80 21.69 -6.53
N TYR A 56 7.20 20.55 -6.85
CA TYR A 56 6.16 20.47 -7.89
C TYR A 56 4.84 21.10 -7.48
N LEU A 57 4.47 21.01 -6.20
CA LEU A 57 3.29 21.70 -5.66
C LEU A 57 3.38 23.22 -5.80
N LYS A 58 4.57 23.82 -5.75
CA LYS A 58 4.76 25.26 -5.97
C LYS A 58 4.46 25.69 -7.41
N VAL A 59 4.65 24.79 -8.36
CA VAL A 59 4.40 25.06 -9.79
C VAL A 59 2.90 24.97 -10.07
N TYR A 60 2.24 23.91 -9.58
CA TYR A 60 0.81 23.69 -9.75
C TYR A 60 0.14 23.33 -8.40
N PRO A 61 -0.38 24.32 -7.65
CA PRO A 61 -1.00 24.08 -6.34
C PRO A 61 -2.28 23.24 -6.41
N ASN A 62 -3.02 23.31 -7.52
CA ASN A 62 -4.20 22.48 -7.75
C ASN A 62 -3.77 21.08 -8.24
N SER A 63 -3.37 20.26 -7.27
CA SER A 63 -2.71 18.97 -7.48
C SER A 63 -3.48 17.79 -6.89
N LEU A 64 -3.40 16.65 -7.56
CA LEU A 64 -3.86 15.35 -7.09
C LEU A 64 -2.67 14.42 -6.88
N LEU A 65 -2.56 13.81 -5.70
CA LEU A 65 -1.62 12.72 -5.46
C LEU A 65 -2.32 11.37 -5.62
N LEU A 66 -1.82 10.55 -6.55
CA LEU A 66 -2.17 9.15 -6.70
C LEU A 66 -1.01 8.31 -6.14
N THR A 67 -1.28 7.45 -5.17
CA THR A 67 -0.23 6.66 -4.49
C THR A 67 -0.56 5.18 -4.53
N ASP A 68 0.45 4.33 -4.72
CA ASP A 68 0.32 2.93 -4.27
C ASP A 68 0.28 2.87 -2.75
N GLY A 69 -0.13 1.71 -2.22
CA GLY A 69 0.03 1.39 -0.83
C GLY A 69 1.32 0.66 -0.51
N ASP A 70 1.44 -0.56 -1.03
CA ASP A 70 2.61 -1.38 -0.77
C ASP A 70 3.86 -0.85 -1.48
N GLY A 71 5.01 -0.97 -0.82
CA GLY A 71 6.27 -0.37 -1.26
C GLY A 71 6.35 1.15 -1.11
N VAL A 72 5.21 1.87 -1.03
CA VAL A 72 5.15 3.33 -0.85
C VAL A 72 5.06 3.72 0.61
N TYR A 73 3.97 3.40 1.31
CA TYR A 73 3.86 3.68 2.74
C TYR A 73 4.13 2.45 3.60
N THR A 74 4.25 1.26 3.00
CA THR A 74 4.69 0.04 3.68
C THR A 74 6.09 -0.37 3.20
N ARG A 75 6.82 -1.12 4.04
CA ARG A 75 8.18 -1.62 3.72
C ARG A 75 8.22 -2.85 2.82
N VAL A 76 7.07 -3.32 2.37
CA VAL A 76 6.93 -4.56 1.61
C VAL A 76 6.20 -4.24 0.33
N SER A 77 6.79 -4.64 -0.78
CA SER A 77 6.20 -4.55 -2.11
C SER A 77 5.60 -5.92 -2.45
N TYR A 78 4.31 -5.96 -2.77
CA TYR A 78 3.64 -7.20 -3.20
C TYR A 78 3.61 -7.30 -4.74
N PRO A 79 3.67 -8.53 -5.30
CA PRO A 79 3.72 -9.82 -4.62
C PRO A 79 5.14 -10.18 -4.14
N SER A 80 5.34 -10.31 -2.82
CA SER A 80 6.57 -10.88 -2.25
C SER A 80 6.27 -12.32 -1.81
N PRO A 81 6.94 -13.34 -2.37
CA PRO A 81 6.81 -14.73 -1.91
C PRO A 81 7.42 -14.94 -0.51
N GLU A 82 8.18 -13.96 -0.02
CA GLU A 82 8.78 -13.99 1.30
C GLU A 82 8.02 -13.04 2.23
N SER A 83 7.35 -13.67 3.21
CA SER A 83 6.96 -13.19 4.53
C SER A 83 5.49 -12.80 4.77
N ASP A 84 4.92 -13.55 5.71
CA ASP A 84 3.95 -13.14 6.74
C ASP A 84 4.42 -11.93 7.58
N ALA A 85 5.34 -11.09 7.07
CA ALA A 85 5.81 -9.92 7.80
C ALA A 85 4.66 -8.92 7.88
N THR A 86 4.24 -8.63 9.11
CA THR A 86 3.37 -7.53 9.44
C THR A 86 3.81 -6.30 8.64
N PRO A 87 2.99 -5.77 7.72
CA PRO A 87 3.40 -4.64 6.91
C PRO A 87 3.71 -3.49 7.86
N CYS A 88 4.99 -3.13 7.91
CA CYS A 88 5.51 -2.06 8.74
C CYS A 88 5.52 -0.76 7.93
N PRO A 89 5.35 0.41 8.57
CA PRO A 89 5.39 1.70 7.90
C PRO A 89 6.77 1.96 7.27
N ARG A 90 6.80 2.47 6.04
CA ARG A 90 8.01 2.96 5.38
C ARG A 90 8.39 4.32 5.95
N GLY A 91 9.31 4.31 6.93
CA GLY A 91 9.82 5.51 7.58
C GLY A 91 8.70 6.47 7.99
N ASP A 92 8.85 7.74 7.63
CA ASP A 92 7.91 8.81 7.93
C ASP A 92 6.76 8.98 6.90
N MET A 93 6.63 8.08 5.90
CA MET A 93 5.68 8.26 4.78
C MET A 93 4.23 8.34 5.25
N PRO A 94 3.73 7.47 6.15
CA PRO A 94 2.36 7.59 6.64
C PRO A 94 2.10 8.93 7.36
N ALA A 95 3.08 9.41 8.14
CA ALA A 95 2.98 10.71 8.81
C ALA A 95 2.93 11.87 7.83
N TYR A 96 3.74 11.79 6.76
CA TYR A 96 3.73 12.78 5.69
C TYR A 96 2.42 12.79 4.90
N LEU A 97 1.87 11.62 4.56
CA LEU A 97 0.55 11.54 3.92
C LEU A 97 -0.54 12.16 4.80
N ALA A 98 -0.55 11.87 6.10
CA ALA A 98 -1.50 12.50 7.02
C ALA A 98 -1.33 14.02 7.09
N TYR A 99 -0.09 14.52 7.14
CA TYR A 99 0.21 15.96 7.10
C TYR A 99 -0.29 16.62 5.79
N LEU A 100 -0.05 15.98 4.65
CA LEU A 100 -0.52 16.48 3.35
C LEU A 100 -2.05 16.59 3.28
N HIS A 101 -2.76 15.64 3.89
CA HIS A 101 -4.22 15.70 4.00
C HIS A 101 -4.69 16.80 4.95
N GLU A 102 -4.23 16.75 6.20
CA GLU A 102 -4.79 17.54 7.31
C GLU A 102 -4.41 19.03 7.21
N GLU A 103 -3.15 19.33 6.89
CA GLU A 103 -2.63 20.71 6.94
C GLU A 103 -2.52 21.35 5.55
N ARG A 104 -2.26 20.53 4.52
CA ARG A 104 -2.05 21.03 3.16
C ARG A 104 -3.27 20.84 2.26
N ASN A 105 -4.31 20.16 2.75
CA ASN A 105 -5.56 19.89 2.03
C ASN A 105 -5.31 19.32 0.62
N ILE A 106 -4.28 18.49 0.49
CA ILE A 106 -3.95 17.84 -0.77
C ILE A 106 -4.92 16.69 -0.98
N ARG A 107 -5.55 16.66 -2.16
CA ARG A 107 -6.42 15.56 -2.54
C ARG A 107 -5.58 14.34 -2.86
N MET A 108 -5.94 13.20 -2.28
CA MET A 108 -5.19 11.97 -2.43
C MET A 108 -6.09 10.79 -2.76
N ILE A 109 -5.58 9.91 -3.61
CA ILE A 109 -6.19 8.63 -3.94
C ILE A 109 -5.12 7.55 -3.75
N LEU A 110 -5.49 6.47 -3.07
CA LEU A 110 -4.67 5.28 -2.96
C LEU A 110 -5.21 4.24 -3.92
N SER A 111 -4.37 3.75 -4.83
CA SER A 111 -4.70 2.61 -5.68
C SER A 111 -3.64 1.53 -5.63
N SER A 112 -4.05 0.33 -5.18
CA SER A 112 -3.13 -0.79 -4.98
C SER A 112 -3.47 -2.00 -5.82
N ALA A 113 -2.42 -2.69 -6.25
CA ALA A 113 -2.47 -3.87 -7.11
C ALA A 113 -2.64 -5.18 -6.34
N TRP A 114 -3.59 -5.20 -5.42
CA TRP A 114 -3.97 -6.39 -4.66
C TRP A 114 -5.06 -7.19 -5.40
N ASP A 115 -5.05 -8.49 -5.22
CA ASP A 115 -6.10 -9.41 -5.70
C ASP A 115 -7.35 -9.34 -4.80
N LYS A 116 -7.14 -9.05 -3.51
CA LYS A 116 -8.17 -8.85 -2.48
C LYS A 116 -8.19 -7.40 -2.00
N PRO A 117 -9.05 -6.54 -2.56
CA PRO A 117 -9.13 -5.12 -2.19
C PRO A 117 -9.34 -4.87 -0.69
N GLN A 118 -10.02 -5.80 0.00
CA GLN A 118 -10.26 -5.73 1.45
C GLN A 118 -8.95 -5.71 2.26
N GLU A 119 -7.90 -6.39 1.77
CA GLU A 119 -6.59 -6.37 2.43
C GLU A 119 -5.93 -5.00 2.31
N THR A 120 -6.15 -4.27 1.21
CA THR A 120 -5.69 -2.88 1.08
C THR A 120 -6.35 -1.98 2.12
N PHE A 121 -7.67 -2.08 2.32
CA PHE A 121 -8.37 -1.28 3.33
C PHE A 121 -7.87 -1.57 4.75
N ALA A 122 -7.72 -2.85 5.10
CA ALA A 122 -7.20 -3.27 6.40
C ALA A 122 -5.76 -2.75 6.64
N ARG A 123 -4.92 -2.71 5.60
CA ARG A 123 -3.57 -2.15 5.69
C ARG A 123 -3.58 -0.65 5.94
N VAL A 124 -4.44 0.10 5.25
CA VAL A 124 -4.59 1.55 5.46
C VAL A 124 -5.05 1.84 6.90
N GLU A 125 -6.02 1.10 7.42
CA GLU A 125 -6.48 1.22 8.81
C GLU A 125 -5.39 0.86 9.83
N ARG A 126 -4.64 -0.23 9.56
CA ARG A 126 -3.52 -0.66 10.40
C ARG A 126 -2.43 0.41 10.47
N HIS A 127 -2.17 1.09 9.36
CA HIS A 127 -1.23 2.20 9.29
C HIS A 127 -1.88 3.53 9.67
N HIS A 128 -3.06 3.59 10.29
CA HIS A 128 -3.69 4.83 10.75
C HIS A 128 -3.99 5.88 9.67
N LEU A 129 -4.02 5.46 8.40
CA LEU A 129 -4.34 6.30 7.25
C LEU A 129 -5.85 6.29 6.93
N GLY A 130 -6.66 5.65 7.78
CA GLY A 130 -8.12 5.58 7.62
C GLY A 130 -8.78 6.96 7.47
N PRO A 131 -8.50 7.94 8.36
CA PRO A 131 -8.99 9.31 8.18
C PRO A 131 -8.45 9.97 6.90
N THR A 132 -7.15 9.80 6.61
CA THR A 132 -6.47 10.36 5.43
C THR A 132 -7.13 9.96 4.10
N PHE A 133 -7.68 8.75 4.02
CA PHE A 133 -8.35 8.25 2.81
C PHE A 133 -9.86 8.01 2.98
N ASP A 134 -10.50 8.64 3.97
CA ASP A 134 -11.94 8.55 4.20
C ASP A 134 -12.51 7.12 4.36
N LEU A 135 -11.79 6.21 5.02
CA LEU A 135 -12.23 4.82 5.20
C LEU A 135 -13.47 4.62 6.08
N HIS A 136 -14.03 5.70 6.62
CA HIS A 136 -15.34 5.68 7.28
C HIS A 136 -16.50 5.57 6.26
N LYS A 137 -16.24 5.87 4.98
CA LYS A 137 -17.23 5.71 3.90
C LYS A 137 -17.54 4.21 3.66
N PRO A 138 -18.76 3.89 3.18
CA PRO A 138 -19.13 2.51 2.89
C PRO A 138 -18.26 1.90 1.79
N LEU A 139 -18.16 0.57 1.82
CA LEU A 139 -17.59 -0.20 0.73
C LEU A 139 -18.51 -0.11 -0.49
N GLU A 140 -17.95 0.15 -1.65
CA GLU A 140 -18.65 0.20 -2.92
C GLU A 140 -17.96 -0.69 -3.94
N GLU A 141 -18.74 -1.51 -4.62
CA GLU A 141 -18.28 -2.35 -5.73
C GLU A 141 -19.10 -1.98 -6.97
N GLY A 142 -18.45 -1.99 -8.13
CA GLY A 142 -19.15 -1.64 -9.35
C GLY A 142 -18.35 -1.90 -10.61
N MET A 143 -18.97 -1.52 -11.73
CA MET A 143 -18.38 -1.56 -13.05
C MET A 143 -18.45 -0.18 -13.68
N LYS A 144 -17.39 0.20 -14.40
CA LYS A 144 -17.37 1.44 -15.17
C LYS A 144 -16.77 1.19 -16.55
N LYS A 145 -17.37 1.79 -17.57
CA LYS A 145 -16.85 1.74 -18.94
C LYS A 145 -16.00 2.96 -19.22
N PHE A 146 -14.82 2.74 -19.78
CA PHE A 146 -13.97 3.79 -20.32
C PHE A 146 -13.55 3.40 -21.73
N GLY A 147 -13.97 4.20 -22.72
CA GLY A 147 -13.87 3.81 -24.13
C GLY A 147 -14.60 2.48 -24.39
N ASN A 148 -13.89 1.53 -25.00
CA ASN A 148 -14.45 0.21 -25.35
C ASN A 148 -14.26 -0.84 -24.24
N ASN A 149 -13.58 -0.49 -23.15
CA ASN A 149 -13.25 -1.44 -22.08
C ASN A 149 -14.19 -1.25 -20.89
N THR A 150 -14.45 -2.37 -20.20
CA THR A 150 -15.20 -2.38 -18.95
C THR A 150 -14.24 -2.72 -17.81
N TYR A 151 -14.37 -1.98 -16.73
CA TYR A 151 -13.52 -2.12 -15.56
C TYR A 151 -14.37 -2.44 -14.35
N ILE A 152 -13.97 -3.44 -13.58
CA ILE A 152 -14.50 -3.65 -12.23
C ILE A 152 -13.70 -2.80 -11.25
N TYR A 153 -14.36 -2.30 -10.23
CA TYR A 153 -13.71 -1.61 -9.14
C TYR A 153 -14.30 -2.00 -7.79
N VAL A 154 -13.45 -1.91 -6.77
CA VAL A 154 -13.82 -2.00 -5.37
C VAL A 154 -13.19 -0.79 -4.68
N LYS A 155 -14.00 0.06 -4.03
CA LYS A 155 -13.52 1.26 -3.33
C LYS A 155 -14.12 1.40 -1.95
N LYS A 156 -13.36 2.01 -1.06
CA LYS A 156 -13.79 2.47 0.26
C LYS A 156 -13.14 3.83 0.49
N GLY A 157 -13.95 4.89 0.53
CA GLY A 157 -13.44 6.26 0.52
C GLY A 157 -12.57 6.57 -0.71
N ASN A 158 -11.36 7.07 -0.47
CA ASN A 158 -10.39 7.40 -1.51
C ASN A 158 -9.37 6.27 -1.77
N VAL A 159 -9.68 5.06 -1.30
CA VAL A 159 -8.90 3.84 -1.58
C VAL A 159 -9.65 3.01 -2.61
N ILE A 160 -9.00 2.64 -3.71
CA ILE A 160 -9.63 1.90 -4.81
C ILE A 160 -8.70 0.90 -5.49
N SER A 161 -9.27 -0.24 -5.83
CA SER A 161 -8.65 -1.22 -6.72
C SER A 161 -9.44 -1.24 -8.04
N VAL A 162 -8.76 -1.10 -9.19
CA VAL A 162 -9.39 -1.13 -10.53
C VAL A 162 -8.79 -2.23 -11.41
N LYS A 163 -9.65 -3.07 -12.02
CA LYS A 163 -9.25 -4.18 -12.90
C LYS A 163 -10.02 -4.11 -14.22
N ASP A 164 -9.32 -4.24 -15.34
CA ASP A 164 -9.92 -4.48 -16.66
C ASP A 164 -10.49 -5.91 -16.71
N ILE A 165 -11.78 -6.05 -17.06
CA ILE A 165 -12.42 -7.38 -17.08
C ILE A 165 -11.85 -8.29 -18.17
N ASN A 166 -11.27 -7.70 -19.22
CA ASN A 166 -10.75 -8.44 -20.37
C ASN A 166 -9.26 -8.79 -20.21
N LYS A 167 -8.60 -8.27 -19.17
CA LYS A 167 -7.22 -8.64 -18.86
C LYS A 167 -7.21 -9.82 -17.90
N ASP A 168 -6.47 -10.85 -18.29
CA ASP A 168 -6.11 -12.00 -17.43
C ASP A 168 -5.05 -11.61 -16.38
N THR A 169 -5.21 -10.45 -15.74
CA THR A 169 -4.44 -10.10 -14.56
C THR A 169 -5.19 -10.62 -13.34
N ILE A 170 -4.51 -11.41 -12.51
CA ILE A 170 -5.07 -11.84 -11.22
C ILE A 170 -5.19 -10.68 -10.20
N TYR A 171 -4.63 -9.51 -10.51
CA TYR A 171 -4.56 -8.31 -9.64
C TYR A 171 -5.24 -7.07 -10.25
N PHE A 172 -5.61 -6.10 -9.41
CA PHE A 172 -6.18 -4.80 -9.81
C PHE A 172 -5.11 -3.77 -10.19
N ARG A 173 -4.72 -3.70 -11.47
CA ARG A 173 -3.56 -2.89 -11.93
C ARG A 173 -3.89 -1.57 -12.61
N GLN A 174 -5.16 -1.28 -12.90
CA GLN A 174 -5.54 -0.12 -13.73
C GLN A 174 -5.63 1.20 -12.92
N LYS A 175 -4.54 1.56 -12.25
CA LYS A 175 -4.46 2.70 -11.30
C LYS A 175 -4.82 4.04 -11.91
N ALA A 176 -4.52 4.24 -13.21
CA ALA A 176 -4.80 5.48 -13.91
C ALA A 176 -6.29 5.85 -13.97
N LEU A 177 -7.20 4.88 -13.81
CA LEU A 177 -8.65 5.09 -13.81
C LEU A 177 -9.20 5.50 -12.44
N ALA A 178 -8.41 5.34 -11.39
CA ALA A 178 -8.82 5.63 -10.01
C ALA A 178 -9.40 7.04 -9.83
N PRO A 179 -8.80 8.12 -10.38
CA PRO A 179 -9.37 9.47 -10.29
C PRO A 179 -10.78 9.58 -10.88
N SER A 180 -11.01 9.03 -12.08
CA SER A 180 -12.30 9.13 -12.77
C SER A 180 -13.42 8.32 -12.10
N ILE A 181 -13.07 7.33 -11.27
CA ILE A 181 -14.03 6.54 -10.49
C ILE A 181 -14.32 7.21 -9.14
N ILE A 182 -13.29 7.71 -8.44
CA ILE A 182 -13.48 8.32 -7.11
C ILE A 182 -14.03 9.75 -7.21
N LEU A 183 -13.50 10.57 -8.13
CA LEU A 183 -13.78 12.00 -8.21
C LEU A 183 -14.76 12.37 -9.33
N GLY A 184 -15.10 11.40 -10.18
CA GLY A 184 -15.91 11.61 -11.37
C GLY A 184 -15.11 12.14 -12.56
N GLU A 185 -15.70 12.05 -13.75
CA GLU A 185 -15.03 12.43 -15.01
C GLU A 185 -14.93 13.94 -15.18
N ASP A 186 -15.78 14.70 -14.51
CA ASP A 186 -15.79 16.17 -14.57
C ASP A 186 -14.71 16.81 -13.70
N PHE A 187 -14.09 16.05 -12.79
CA PHE A 187 -13.00 16.54 -11.94
C PHE A 187 -11.87 17.16 -12.77
N CYS A 188 -11.31 18.26 -12.26
CA CYS A 188 -10.19 18.95 -12.87
C CYS A 188 -9.12 19.27 -11.82
N CYS A 189 -7.87 19.05 -12.21
CA CYS A 189 -6.68 19.52 -11.53
C CYS A 189 -5.64 19.89 -12.59
N ASP A 190 -4.67 20.73 -12.24
CA ASP A 190 -3.61 21.13 -13.17
C ASP A 190 -2.51 20.06 -13.24
N GLN A 191 -2.30 19.34 -12.13
CA GLN A 191 -1.23 18.37 -11.98
C GLN A 191 -1.70 17.08 -11.29
N LEU A 192 -1.17 15.95 -11.77
CA LEU A 192 -1.27 14.66 -11.10
C LEU A 192 0.14 14.18 -10.76
N LEU A 193 0.38 13.91 -9.49
CA LEU A 193 1.62 13.31 -9.00
C LEU A 193 1.34 11.84 -8.67
N PHE A 194 2.01 10.93 -9.35
CA PHE A 194 1.89 9.49 -9.16
C PHE A 194 3.15 8.95 -8.50
N ILE A 195 3.00 8.17 -7.43
CA ILE A 195 4.11 7.50 -6.74
C ILE A 195 3.85 5.99 -6.63
N ASP A 196 4.85 5.22 -7.05
CA ASP A 196 4.81 3.76 -7.04
C ASP A 196 6.25 3.24 -7.06
N ASP A 197 6.51 2.09 -6.45
CA ASP A 197 7.83 1.46 -6.42
C ASP A 197 8.00 0.41 -7.53
N SER A 198 6.90 -0.14 -8.06
CA SER A 198 6.87 -1.07 -9.18
C SER A 198 7.04 -0.37 -10.52
N LYS A 199 8.06 -0.81 -11.28
CA LYS A 199 8.28 -0.33 -12.66
C LYS A 199 7.09 -0.65 -13.56
N GLU A 200 6.56 -1.85 -13.45
CA GLU A 200 5.44 -2.31 -14.27
C GLU A 200 4.18 -1.47 -14.03
N ASN A 201 3.85 -1.15 -12.77
CA ASN A 201 2.72 -0.28 -12.44
C ASN A 201 2.90 1.13 -13.02
N ARG A 202 4.13 1.66 -13.04
CA ARG A 202 4.43 2.98 -13.62
C ARG A 202 4.30 3.00 -15.13
N GLU A 203 4.74 1.95 -15.80
CA GLU A 203 4.59 1.80 -17.25
C GLU A 203 3.12 1.63 -17.65
N ASP A 204 2.39 0.76 -16.95
CA ASP A 204 0.94 0.61 -17.12
C ASP A 204 0.22 1.94 -16.86
N PHE A 205 0.54 2.62 -15.76
CA PHE A 205 -0.07 3.91 -15.44
C PHE A 205 0.14 4.93 -16.56
N GLU A 206 1.37 5.06 -17.09
CA GLU A 206 1.67 6.01 -18.16
C GLU A 206 0.90 5.67 -19.45
N GLU A 207 0.76 4.39 -19.78
CA GLU A 207 -0.01 3.97 -20.94
C GLU A 207 -1.50 4.29 -20.76
N TYR A 208 -2.06 3.96 -19.59
CA TYR A 208 -3.48 4.07 -19.33
C TYR A 208 -3.94 5.49 -19.06
N ILE A 209 -3.13 6.32 -18.40
CA ILE A 209 -3.54 7.68 -18.05
C ILE A 209 -3.92 8.48 -19.29
N ARG A 210 -3.19 8.29 -20.39
CA ARG A 210 -3.44 8.91 -21.70
C ARG A 210 -4.81 8.58 -22.29
N LYS A 211 -5.41 7.46 -21.87
CA LYS A 211 -6.72 6.99 -22.33
C LYS A 211 -7.87 7.46 -21.42
N THR A 212 -7.57 8.23 -20.37
CA THR A 212 -8.56 8.69 -19.40
C THR A 212 -9.03 10.11 -19.69
N PRO A 213 -10.27 10.48 -19.32
CA PRO A 213 -10.75 11.85 -19.44
C PRO A 213 -9.92 12.89 -18.69
N LEU A 214 -9.17 12.47 -17.66
CA LEU A 214 -8.35 13.36 -16.86
C LEU A 214 -7.13 13.86 -17.63
N PHE A 215 -6.56 13.06 -18.54
CA PHE A 215 -5.31 13.40 -19.24
C PHE A 215 -5.37 14.78 -19.90
N LEU A 216 -6.41 15.02 -20.69
CA LEU A 216 -6.58 16.27 -21.44
C LEU A 216 -6.82 17.50 -20.55
N LYS A 217 -7.13 17.29 -19.27
CA LYS A 217 -7.34 18.37 -18.29
C LYS A 217 -6.07 18.75 -17.56
N LEU A 218 -5.04 17.91 -17.61
CA LEU A 218 -3.78 18.09 -16.89
C LEU A 218 -2.81 18.94 -17.71
N LYS A 219 -2.15 19.89 -17.06
CA LYS A 219 -0.93 20.53 -17.59
C LYS A 219 0.27 19.61 -17.41
N GLN A 220 0.29 18.84 -16.32
CA GLN A 220 1.43 18.01 -15.97
C GLN A 220 1.05 16.70 -15.27
N ILE A 221 1.82 15.66 -15.56
CA ILE A 221 1.89 14.42 -14.80
C ILE A 221 3.32 14.24 -14.31
N VAL A 222 3.50 14.00 -13.02
CA VAL A 222 4.81 13.67 -12.43
C VAL A 222 4.76 12.25 -11.91
N ILE A 223 5.63 11.37 -12.40
CA ILE A 223 5.71 9.97 -12.00
C ILE A 223 6.98 9.78 -11.17
N PHE A 224 6.81 9.55 -9.88
CA PHE A 224 7.88 9.25 -8.93
C PHE A 224 8.14 7.74 -8.88
N ALA A 225 9.37 7.35 -9.19
CA ALA A 225 9.90 6.03 -8.94
C ALA A 225 10.67 6.04 -7.61
N ILE A 226 10.12 5.40 -6.60
CA ILE A 226 10.83 5.15 -5.33
C ILE A 226 11.50 3.76 -5.37
N PRO A 227 12.56 3.52 -4.59
CA PRO A 227 13.21 2.22 -4.55
C PRO A 227 12.31 1.17 -3.90
N VAL A 228 12.30 -0.03 -4.48
CA VAL A 228 11.68 -1.22 -3.89
C VAL A 228 12.43 -1.59 -2.60
N LEU A 229 11.69 -1.75 -1.51
CA LEU A 229 12.27 -2.11 -0.20
C LEU A 229 12.11 -3.60 0.10
N LYS A 230 13.12 -4.16 0.76
CA LYS A 230 13.10 -5.51 1.34
C LYS A 230 13.16 -5.43 2.87
N GLY A 231 12.23 -4.67 3.48
CA GLY A 231 12.03 -4.62 4.93
C GLY A 231 12.91 -3.66 5.76
N GLN A 232 14.02 -3.13 5.21
CA GLN A 232 14.89 -2.20 5.93
C GLN A 232 14.39 -0.74 5.85
N ILE A 233 14.44 -0.01 6.97
CA ILE A 233 14.30 1.46 6.96
C ILE A 233 15.66 2.03 6.60
N LEU A 234 15.72 2.89 5.59
CA LEU A 234 16.92 3.62 5.25
C LEU A 234 16.87 5.01 5.90
N GLU A 235 18.02 5.65 6.14
CA GLU A 235 18.05 7.08 6.55
C GLU A 235 17.37 7.97 5.50
N ALA A 236 17.39 7.56 4.23
CA ALA A 236 16.65 8.20 3.14
C ALA A 236 15.12 8.15 3.32
N ASP A 237 14.62 7.32 4.24
CA ASP A 237 13.22 7.21 4.61
C ASP A 237 12.84 8.08 5.84
N LYS A 238 13.72 8.97 6.32
CA LYS A 238 13.39 9.99 7.35
C LYS A 238 13.16 11.35 6.72
N ILE A 239 11.96 11.91 6.88
CA ILE A 239 11.59 13.19 6.26
C ILE A 239 12.06 14.35 7.12
N SER A 240 12.68 15.35 6.50
CA SER A 240 13.10 16.59 7.16
C SER A 240 11.94 17.35 7.80
N GLU A 241 12.20 18.04 8.91
CA GLU A 241 11.19 18.91 9.57
C GLU A 241 10.69 20.05 8.68
N ALA A 242 11.43 20.41 7.64
CA ALA A 242 11.01 21.36 6.64
C ALA A 242 9.77 20.90 5.83
N HIS A 243 9.52 19.59 5.76
CA HIS A 243 8.42 18.99 5.00
C HIS A 243 7.44 18.21 5.89
N LEU A 244 7.87 17.81 7.10
CA LEU A 244 7.04 17.15 8.08
C LEU A 244 7.36 17.70 9.49
N PRO A 245 6.54 18.61 10.04
CA PRO A 245 6.80 19.21 11.35
C PRO A 245 7.00 18.15 12.45
N ALA A 246 7.86 18.44 13.44
CA ALA A 246 8.18 17.52 14.54
C ALA A 246 6.93 17.04 15.30
N SER A 247 5.93 17.91 15.46
CA SER A 247 4.64 17.58 16.09
C SER A 247 3.92 16.40 15.40
N TYR A 248 4.04 16.27 14.08
CA TYR A 248 3.48 15.14 13.34
C TYR A 248 4.24 13.84 13.58
N LYS A 249 5.56 13.91 13.76
CA LYS A 249 6.37 12.73 14.10
C LYS A 249 5.97 12.21 15.49
N GLU A 250 5.83 13.10 16.47
CA GLU A 250 5.40 12.74 17.83
C GLU A 250 3.99 12.13 17.85
N LYS A 251 3.03 12.72 17.13
CA LYS A 251 1.67 12.19 16.95
C LYS A 251 1.70 10.74 16.45
N TRP A 252 2.56 10.44 15.48
CA TRP A 252 2.67 9.11 14.89
C TRP A 252 3.42 8.11 15.75
N THR A 253 4.49 8.52 16.42
CA THR A 253 5.19 7.68 17.41
C THR A 253 4.23 7.22 18.51
N LEU A 254 3.49 8.15 19.10
CA LEU A 254 2.49 7.85 20.13
C LEU A 254 1.34 6.96 19.63
N SER A 255 0.89 7.17 18.38
CA SER A 255 -0.16 6.38 17.76
C SER A 255 0.27 4.92 17.55
N CYS A 256 1.50 4.70 17.07
CA CYS A 256 2.10 3.38 16.89
C CYS A 256 2.32 2.67 18.25
N GLU A 257 2.79 3.38 19.27
CA GLU A 257 3.02 2.81 20.61
C GLU A 257 1.72 2.39 21.30
N LYS A 258 0.69 3.25 21.28
CA LYS A 258 -0.63 2.93 21.88
C LYS A 258 -1.28 1.70 21.26
N LYS A 259 -1.17 1.51 19.93
CA LYS A 259 -1.69 0.31 19.27
C LYS A 259 -0.80 -0.92 19.44
N THR A 260 0.51 -0.76 19.56
CA THR A 260 1.40 -1.89 19.92
C THR A 260 1.08 -2.42 21.31
N ALA A 261 0.76 -1.52 22.26
CA ALA A 261 0.27 -1.91 23.58
C ALA A 261 -1.11 -2.60 23.49
N SER A 262 -2.05 -2.03 22.74
CA SER A 262 -3.41 -2.60 22.56
C SER A 262 -3.41 -3.96 21.82
N ALA A 263 -2.55 -4.15 20.82
CA ALA A 263 -2.39 -5.41 20.09
C ALA A 263 -1.78 -6.51 20.98
N LYS A 264 -0.78 -6.16 21.82
CA LYS A 264 -0.24 -7.09 22.82
C LYS A 264 -1.29 -7.49 23.86
N THR A 265 -2.19 -6.58 24.24
CA THR A 265 -3.31 -6.90 25.14
C THR A 265 -4.34 -7.79 24.46
N ALA A 266 -4.66 -7.57 23.18
CA ALA A 266 -5.58 -8.41 22.41
C ALA A 266 -5.05 -9.84 22.21
N GLU A 267 -3.78 -10.00 21.82
CA GLU A 267 -3.12 -11.32 21.70
C GLU A 267 -3.04 -12.07 23.04
N GLN A 268 -2.81 -11.34 24.15
CA GLN A 268 -2.83 -11.95 25.49
C GLN A 268 -4.24 -12.37 25.93
N THR A 269 -5.27 -11.67 25.46
CA THR A 269 -6.68 -11.99 25.77
C THR A 269 -7.13 -13.21 24.95
N GLU A 270 -6.79 -13.29 23.66
CA GLU A 270 -7.03 -14.47 22.83
C GLU A 270 -6.24 -15.71 23.30
N LYS A 271 -5.00 -15.54 23.77
CA LYS A 271 -4.24 -16.61 24.43
C LYS A 271 -4.87 -17.06 25.75
N LYS A 272 -5.37 -16.13 26.57
CA LYS A 272 -6.06 -16.51 27.83
C LYS A 272 -7.38 -17.21 27.56
N ASP A 273 -8.16 -16.77 26.58
CA ASP A 273 -9.44 -17.40 26.22
C ASP A 273 -9.25 -18.79 25.59
N SER A 274 -8.19 -18.99 24.80
CA SER A 274 -7.82 -20.31 24.28
C SER A 274 -7.25 -21.25 25.35
N ILE A 275 -6.58 -20.72 26.38
CA ILE A 275 -6.13 -21.51 27.56
C ILE A 275 -7.32 -21.88 28.45
N LEU A 276 -8.29 -20.98 28.67
CA LEU A 276 -9.51 -21.25 29.44
C LEU A 276 -10.45 -22.26 28.75
N ARG A 277 -10.52 -22.26 27.42
CA ARG A 277 -11.24 -23.30 26.66
C ARG A 277 -10.53 -24.65 26.63
N ARG A 278 -9.21 -24.70 26.86
CA ARG A 278 -8.45 -25.96 26.99
C ARG A 278 -8.41 -26.49 28.43
N SER A 279 -8.60 -25.66 29.46
CA SER A 279 -8.62 -26.13 30.86
C SER A 279 -9.98 -26.67 31.32
N SER A 280 -11.02 -26.62 30.48
CA SER A 280 -12.35 -27.16 30.75
C SER A 280 -12.63 -28.50 30.03
N GLY A 281 -11.60 -29.10 29.41
CA GLY A 281 -11.73 -30.35 28.66
C GLY A 281 -10.48 -31.22 28.71
N ALA A 282 -10.01 -31.62 29.90
CA ALA A 282 -9.12 -32.77 30.06
C ALA A 282 -8.97 -33.14 31.55
N CYS A 283 -9.71 -34.18 31.98
CA CYS A 283 -9.44 -35.12 33.08
C CYS A 283 -10.79 -35.79 33.41
N GLY A 284 -11.03 -37.08 33.26
CA GLY A 284 -10.24 -38.22 32.83
C GLY A 284 -11.21 -39.41 32.84
N LEU A 285 -11.16 -40.24 31.81
CA LEU A 285 -11.97 -41.43 31.64
C LEU A 285 -10.99 -42.60 31.75
N GLU A 286 -10.90 -43.24 32.90
CA GLU A 286 -10.45 -44.63 33.02
C GLU A 286 -11.22 -45.33 34.15
N GLU A 287 -11.60 -46.55 33.84
CA GLU A 287 -12.57 -47.41 34.50
C GLU A 287 -12.02 -48.07 35.78
N ALA A 288 -12.91 -48.32 36.74
CA ALA A 288 -12.78 -49.44 37.67
C ALA A 288 -14.15 -50.10 37.84
N ASN A 289 -14.18 -51.41 37.59
CA ASN A 289 -15.37 -52.24 37.46
C ASN A 289 -15.74 -52.92 38.80
N THR A 290 -17.00 -53.41 38.88
CA THR A 290 -17.68 -54.20 39.94
C THR A 290 -18.27 -53.37 41.12
N SER A 291 -19.53 -53.54 41.58
CA SER A 291 -20.42 -54.71 41.60
C SER A 291 -21.91 -54.31 41.82
N SER A 292 -22.79 -55.18 41.29
CA SER A 292 -24.22 -55.43 41.53
C SER A 292 -25.12 -54.43 42.31
N LEU A 293 -26.26 -54.06 41.70
CA LEU A 293 -27.58 -54.33 42.27
C LEU A 293 -28.69 -54.29 41.21
N LYS A 294 -29.50 -55.36 41.19
CA LYS A 294 -30.68 -55.58 40.34
C LYS A 294 -31.85 -54.67 40.76
N SER A 295 -32.60 -54.17 39.77
CA SER A 295 -34.07 -54.34 39.63
C SER A 295 -34.52 -53.58 38.37
N SER A 296 -34.77 -54.25 37.24
CA SER A 296 -36.12 -54.60 36.75
C SER A 296 -37.15 -53.46 36.80
N ASN A 297 -37.47 -52.87 35.64
CA ASN A 297 -38.79 -53.08 35.02
C ASN A 297 -38.89 -52.51 33.60
N ASP A 298 -39.75 -53.18 32.85
CA ASP A 298 -40.00 -53.16 31.42
C ASP A 298 -40.65 -51.89 30.85
N SER A 299 -40.74 -51.92 29.50
CA SER A 299 -41.74 -51.31 28.59
C SER A 299 -41.37 -49.96 27.95
N ILE A 300 -41.70 -49.62 26.70
CA ILE A 300 -42.06 -50.28 25.41
C ILE A 300 -42.18 -49.11 24.39
N ILE A 301 -41.57 -49.26 23.22
CA ILE A 301 -42.05 -48.95 21.84
C ILE A 301 -42.59 -47.53 21.43
N ALA A 302 -42.08 -47.10 20.27
CA ALA A 302 -42.63 -46.22 19.19
C ALA A 302 -42.83 -44.72 19.51
N GLY A 303 -42.51 -43.76 18.64
CA GLY A 303 -42.45 -43.77 17.18
C GLY A 303 -43.81 -43.34 16.61
N SER A 304 -43.95 -42.09 16.18
CA SER A 304 -44.92 -41.64 15.17
C SER A 304 -44.68 -40.15 14.83
N THR A 305 -44.45 -39.92 13.53
CA THR A 305 -44.83 -38.76 12.69
C THR A 305 -44.83 -37.35 13.26
#